data_AF-A0A267DKJ0-F1
#
_entry.id   AF-A0A267DKJ0-F1
#
_cell.length_a   1.000
_cell.length_b   1.000
_cell.length_c   1.000
_cell.angle_alpha   90.00
_cell.angle_beta   90.00
_cell.angle_gamma   90.00
#
_symmetry.space_group_name_H-M   'P 1'
#
loop_
_entity.id
_entity.type
_entity.pdbx_description
1 polymer ?
#
loop_
_entity_poly.entity_id
_entity_poly.type
_entity_poly.pdbx_seq_one_letter_code
_entity_poly.pdbx_strand_id
1 'polypeptide(L)'
;MASLETPDNPDVIEAAQAWLTANADVIASPRLGCSQQALLHQSRTQESLLAKIASLEEQLAIASSSEAQKLQQARGQVSINKDAIAYLRQISSLESNLAECCRQVEGQAIALSQRDNTELLEKKQLSNEVSQTWEWVTRLGELTQLHLKNSADYQWFYHEANELEEVINSRNLANAQVVGSIPPTGQLSSMQRMNTVLSDNYSQLLLLSQRTDQLMSKSHSVVPLYRRCQPVDVGYPARNIFRFDDGENTLNDSEEVTILDNSNSFNWKVAKADGTVMEVPSICIWLPPPDTEAVEVAVV
;
A
#
# COMPACT_ATOMS: atom_id res chain seq x y z
N MET A 1 -51.35 -25.04 -1.49
CA MET A 1 -50.85 -25.41 -0.15
C MET A 1 -49.88 -24.33 0.26
N ALA A 2 -50.30 -23.46 1.18
CA ALA A 2 -49.44 -22.41 1.72
C ALA A 2 -48.43 -23.07 2.65
N SER A 3 -47.14 -22.94 2.36
CA SER A 3 -46.07 -23.30 3.28
C SER A 3 -46.23 -22.42 4.51
N LEU A 4 -46.61 -23.02 5.65
CA LEU A 4 -46.55 -22.37 6.96
C LEU A 4 -45.06 -22.14 7.26
N GLU A 5 -44.57 -20.92 7.01
CA GLU A 5 -43.30 -20.46 7.55
C GLU A 5 -43.41 -20.51 9.08
N THR A 6 -42.68 -21.44 9.69
CA THR A 6 -42.60 -21.56 11.14
C THR A 6 -41.89 -20.32 11.70
N PRO A 7 -42.47 -19.61 12.68
CA PRO A 7 -41.85 -18.43 13.27
C PRO A 7 -40.49 -18.79 13.88
N ASP A 8 -39.53 -17.87 13.75
CA ASP A 8 -38.18 -18.00 14.31
C ASP A 8 -38.24 -18.28 15.82
N ASN A 9 -37.37 -19.18 16.29
CA ASN A 9 -37.28 -19.52 17.70
C ASN A 9 -36.78 -18.29 18.49
N PRO A 10 -37.52 -17.78 19.50
CA PRO A 10 -37.14 -16.60 20.28
C PRO A 10 -35.76 -16.75 20.95
N ASP A 11 -35.37 -17.96 21.35
CA ASP A 11 -34.05 -18.23 21.93
C ASP A 11 -32.91 -17.96 20.94
N VAL A 12 -33.14 -18.24 19.64
CA VAL A 12 -32.17 -18.01 18.56
C VAL A 12 -32.04 -16.52 18.25
N ILE A 13 -33.16 -15.79 18.29
CA ILE A 13 -33.19 -14.33 18.12
C ILE A 13 -32.40 -13.64 19.25
N GLU A 14 -32.64 -14.02 20.51
CA GLU A 14 -31.92 -13.47 21.66
C GLU A 14 -30.42 -13.81 21.60
N ALA A 15 -30.07 -15.05 21.24
CA ALA A 15 -28.69 -15.47 21.07
C ALA A 15 -27.98 -14.69 19.95
N ALA A 16 -28.64 -14.47 18.81
CA ALA A 16 -28.09 -13.68 17.71
C ALA A 16 -27.87 -12.22 18.11
N GLN A 17 -28.84 -11.62 18.81
CA GLN A 17 -28.74 -10.24 19.28
C GLN A 17 -27.61 -10.06 20.31
N ALA A 18 -27.51 -10.96 21.29
CA ALA A 18 -26.44 -10.94 22.29
C ALA A 18 -25.07 -11.12 21.64
N TRP A 19 -24.96 -12.03 20.67
CA TRP A 19 -23.71 -12.28 19.95
C TRP A 19 -23.29 -11.08 19.09
N LEU A 20 -24.22 -10.47 18.35
CA LEU A 20 -23.95 -9.26 17.56
C LEU A 20 -23.48 -8.11 18.45
N THR A 21 -24.10 -7.93 19.61
CA THR A 21 -23.71 -6.88 20.58
C THR A 21 -22.31 -7.13 21.12
N ALA A 22 -22.00 -8.38 21.48
CA ALA A 22 -20.68 -8.74 22.00
C ALA A 22 -19.55 -8.59 20.97
N ASN A 23 -19.85 -8.68 19.67
CA ASN A 23 -18.87 -8.61 18.59
C ASN A 23 -18.95 -7.31 17.78
N ALA A 24 -19.78 -6.35 18.19
CA ALA A 24 -20.04 -5.12 17.45
C ALA A 24 -18.75 -4.37 17.10
N ASP A 25 -17.83 -4.23 18.04
CA ASP A 25 -16.56 -3.52 17.83
C ASP A 25 -15.65 -4.24 16.82
N VAL A 26 -15.57 -5.57 16.90
CA VAL A 26 -14.69 -6.38 16.03
C VAL A 26 -15.26 -6.45 14.60
N ILE A 27 -16.58 -6.33 14.46
CA ILE A 27 -17.27 -6.26 13.17
C ILE A 27 -17.14 -4.85 12.58
N ALA A 28 -17.45 -3.81 13.35
CA ALA A 28 -17.51 -2.44 12.84
C ALA A 28 -16.13 -1.79 12.66
N SER A 29 -15.17 -2.05 13.55
CA SER A 29 -13.87 -1.39 13.55
C SER A 29 -12.78 -2.30 14.12
N PRO A 30 -12.43 -3.37 13.39
CA PRO A 30 -11.42 -4.32 13.84
C PRO A 30 -10.05 -3.67 14.01
N ARG A 31 -9.31 -4.08 15.05
CA ARG A 31 -7.89 -3.75 15.21
C ARG A 31 -7.06 -4.66 14.30
N LEU A 32 -6.69 -4.16 13.11
CA LEU A 32 -5.99 -4.96 12.10
C LEU A 32 -4.51 -5.21 12.44
N GLY A 33 -3.83 -4.21 12.99
CA GLY A 33 -2.36 -4.22 13.11
C GLY A 33 -1.66 -4.07 11.75
N CYS A 34 -0.33 -4.10 11.75
CA CYS A 34 0.48 -3.92 10.53
C CYS A 34 1.41 -5.09 10.20
N SER A 35 1.74 -5.96 11.17
CA SER A 35 2.62 -7.10 10.93
C SER A 35 1.91 -8.26 10.27
N GLN A 36 2.64 -9.11 9.56
CA GLN A 36 2.09 -10.33 8.96
C GLN A 36 1.38 -11.21 10.01
N GLN A 37 1.94 -11.30 11.23
CA GLN A 37 1.33 -12.06 12.33
C GLN A 37 0.00 -11.45 12.81
N ALA A 38 -0.06 -10.13 12.97
CA ALA A 38 -1.28 -9.44 13.41
C ALA A 38 -2.40 -9.59 12.38
N LEU A 39 -2.09 -9.37 11.10
CA LEU A 39 -3.06 -9.50 10.01
C LEU A 39 -3.53 -10.95 9.81
N LEU A 40 -2.65 -11.95 9.99
CA LEU A 40 -3.04 -13.37 9.97
C LEU A 40 -3.96 -13.73 11.14
N HIS A 41 -3.66 -13.23 12.35
CA HIS A 41 -4.53 -13.40 13.50
C HIS A 41 -5.91 -12.81 13.21
N GLN A 42 -5.96 -11.58 12.69
CA GLN A 42 -7.22 -10.93 12.39
C GLN A 42 -8.00 -11.59 11.25
N SER A 43 -7.32 -12.13 10.23
CA SER A 43 -7.94 -12.93 9.17
C SER A 43 -8.70 -14.13 9.75
N ARG A 44 -8.07 -14.87 10.68
CA ARG A 44 -8.71 -16.02 11.36
C ARG A 44 -9.89 -15.58 12.21
N THR A 45 -9.78 -14.43 12.89
CA THR A 45 -10.88 -13.85 13.66
C THR A 45 -12.08 -13.57 12.76
N GLN A 46 -11.89 -12.88 11.63
CA GLN A 46 -12.97 -12.58 10.69
C GLN A 46 -13.57 -13.85 10.05
N GLU A 47 -12.78 -14.89 9.78
CA GLU A 47 -13.27 -16.19 9.32
C GLU A 47 -14.16 -16.88 10.37
N SER A 48 -13.77 -16.84 11.64
CA SER A 48 -14.58 -17.35 12.76
C SER A 48 -15.91 -16.60 12.88
N LEU A 49 -15.87 -15.26 12.74
CA LEU A 49 -17.09 -14.44 12.73
C LEU A 49 -18.02 -14.82 11.58
N LEU A 50 -17.51 -14.99 10.36
CA LEU A 50 -18.32 -15.42 9.21
C LEU A 50 -18.96 -16.80 9.43
N ALA A 51 -18.19 -17.76 9.96
CA ALA A 51 -18.71 -19.09 10.24
C ALA A 51 -19.85 -19.02 11.28
N LYS A 52 -19.70 -18.17 12.29
CA LYS A 52 -20.74 -17.99 13.31
C LYS A 52 -21.96 -17.25 12.79
N ILE A 53 -21.79 -16.23 11.95
CA ILE A 53 -22.88 -15.52 11.28
C ILE A 53 -23.66 -16.49 10.39
N ALA A 54 -22.99 -17.27 9.55
CA ALA A 54 -23.64 -18.25 8.68
C ALA A 54 -24.45 -19.30 9.48
N SER A 55 -23.92 -19.75 10.62
CA SER A 55 -24.63 -20.67 11.51
C SER A 55 -25.87 -20.04 12.16
N LEU A 56 -25.82 -18.75 12.52
CA LEU A 56 -26.99 -18.03 13.06
C LEU A 56 -28.02 -17.73 11.96
N GLU A 57 -27.58 -17.40 10.74
CA GLU A 57 -28.43 -17.20 9.57
C GLU A 57 -29.18 -18.50 9.19
N GLU A 58 -28.54 -19.67 9.28
CA GLU A 58 -29.19 -20.96 9.00
C GLU A 58 -30.25 -21.33 10.05
N GLN A 59 -30.05 -20.92 11.31
CA GLN A 59 -30.99 -21.18 12.41
C GLN A 59 -32.20 -20.24 12.40
N LEU A 60 -32.14 -19.14 11.66
CA LEU A 60 -33.24 -18.21 11.44
C LEU A 60 -34.00 -18.66 10.17
N ALA A 61 -35.24 -19.10 10.36
CA ALA A 61 -36.11 -19.60 9.29
C ALA A 61 -36.68 -18.46 8.43
N ILE A 62 -36.76 -17.23 8.96
CA ILE A 62 -37.37 -16.09 8.29
C ILE A 62 -36.29 -15.03 7.94
N ALA A 63 -35.88 -15.01 6.67
CA ALA A 63 -34.93 -14.02 6.14
C ALA A 63 -35.43 -12.56 6.24
N SER A 64 -36.71 -12.32 6.53
CA SER A 64 -37.29 -10.98 6.70
C SER A 64 -37.28 -10.46 8.15
N SER A 65 -36.80 -11.25 9.12
CA SER A 65 -36.65 -10.82 10.51
C SER A 65 -35.63 -9.67 10.65
N SER A 66 -35.88 -8.76 11.60
CA SER A 66 -34.97 -7.63 11.92
C SER A 66 -33.55 -8.13 12.22
N GLU A 67 -33.44 -9.25 12.94
CA GLU A 67 -32.16 -9.83 13.34
C GLU A 67 -31.45 -10.51 12.17
N ALA A 68 -32.20 -11.12 11.24
CA ALA A 68 -31.65 -11.65 10.00
C ALA A 68 -31.02 -10.53 9.14
N GLN A 69 -31.67 -9.36 9.06
CA GLN A 69 -31.10 -8.19 8.37
C GLN A 69 -29.82 -7.66 9.04
N LYS A 70 -29.77 -7.61 10.37
CA LYS A 70 -28.56 -7.21 11.11
C LYS A 70 -27.42 -8.19 10.90
N LEU A 71 -27.69 -9.50 10.87
CA LEU A 71 -26.70 -10.52 10.54
C LEU A 71 -26.17 -10.38 9.12
N GLN A 72 -27.05 -10.12 8.15
CA GLN A 72 -26.66 -9.88 6.76
C GLN A 72 -25.78 -8.62 6.63
N GLN A 73 -26.11 -7.54 7.36
CA GLN A 73 -25.27 -6.34 7.42
C GLN A 73 -23.91 -6.64 8.05
N ALA A 74 -23.88 -7.37 9.17
CA ALA A 74 -22.65 -7.78 9.83
C ALA A 74 -21.78 -8.65 8.90
N ARG A 75 -22.39 -9.57 8.14
CA ARG A 75 -21.72 -10.38 7.12
C ARG A 75 -21.06 -9.52 6.05
N GLY A 76 -21.79 -8.51 5.55
CA GLY A 76 -21.26 -7.54 4.60
C GLY A 76 -20.05 -6.80 5.16
N GLN A 77 -20.14 -6.30 6.39
CA GLN A 77 -19.04 -5.59 7.04
C GLN A 77 -17.82 -6.51 7.27
N VAL A 78 -18.03 -7.75 7.70
CA VAL A 78 -16.95 -8.73 7.88
C VAL A 78 -16.30 -9.06 6.53
N SER A 79 -17.06 -9.11 5.44
CA SER A 79 -16.50 -9.27 4.08
C SER A 79 -15.57 -8.11 3.73
N ILE A 80 -16.01 -6.86 3.95
CA ILE A 80 -15.19 -5.67 3.71
C ILE A 80 -13.91 -5.71 4.57
N ASN A 81 -14.03 -6.11 5.84
CA ASN A 81 -12.87 -6.24 6.72
C ASN A 81 -11.86 -7.28 6.19
N LYS A 82 -12.34 -8.40 5.63
CA LYS A 82 -11.47 -9.40 5.00
C LYS A 82 -10.76 -8.85 3.77
N ASP A 83 -11.44 -8.09 2.93
CA ASP A 83 -10.85 -7.46 1.76
C ASP A 83 -9.77 -6.43 2.18
N ALA A 84 -10.04 -5.64 3.21
CA ALA A 84 -9.06 -4.72 3.80
C ALA A 84 -7.83 -5.46 4.34
N ILE A 85 -8.01 -6.59 5.05
CA ILE A 85 -6.92 -7.43 5.52
C ILE A 85 -6.12 -8.00 4.34
N ALA A 86 -6.81 -8.48 3.30
CA ALA A 86 -6.15 -9.03 2.11
C ALA A 86 -5.29 -7.97 1.41
N TYR A 87 -5.77 -6.73 1.30
CA TYR A 87 -5.01 -5.60 0.78
C TYR A 87 -3.76 -5.32 1.62
N LEU A 88 -3.90 -5.14 2.94
CA LEU A 88 -2.76 -4.87 3.83
C LEU A 88 -1.73 -6.00 3.84
N ARG A 89 -2.18 -7.25 3.69
CA ARG A 89 -1.29 -8.42 3.61
C ARG A 89 -0.41 -8.42 2.36
N GLN A 90 -0.79 -7.73 1.28
CA GLN A 90 0.08 -7.56 0.13
C GLN A 90 1.32 -6.75 0.50
N ILE A 91 1.16 -5.68 1.28
CA ILE A 91 2.27 -4.88 1.80
C ILE A 91 3.07 -5.69 2.83
N SER A 92 2.39 -6.28 3.82
CA SER A 92 3.08 -7.05 4.87
C SER A 92 3.78 -8.31 4.35
N SER A 93 3.44 -8.80 3.16
CA SER A 93 4.13 -9.94 2.54
C SER A 93 5.60 -9.63 2.23
N LEU A 94 5.97 -8.36 2.11
CA LEU A 94 7.35 -7.93 1.92
C LEU A 94 8.24 -8.26 3.12
N GLU A 95 7.67 -8.49 4.32
CA GLU A 95 8.42 -8.91 5.51
C GLU A 95 9.23 -10.18 5.26
N SER A 96 8.68 -11.17 4.54
CA SER A 96 9.40 -12.42 4.29
C SER A 96 10.59 -12.21 3.34
N ASN A 97 10.48 -11.29 2.39
CA ASN A 97 11.57 -10.98 1.45
C ASN A 97 12.75 -10.32 2.19
N LEU A 98 12.45 -9.38 3.09
CA LEU A 98 13.47 -8.73 3.90
C LEU A 98 14.12 -9.71 4.88
N ALA A 99 13.32 -10.54 5.55
CA ALA A 99 13.84 -11.55 6.47
C ALA A 99 14.72 -12.59 5.77
N GLU A 100 14.35 -13.01 4.56
CA GLU A 100 15.15 -13.94 3.75
C GLU A 100 16.48 -13.32 3.31
N CYS A 101 16.47 -12.07 2.86
CA CYS A 101 17.69 -11.34 2.51
C CYS A 101 18.67 -11.29 3.69
N CYS A 102 18.19 -10.93 4.90
CA CYS A 102 19.02 -10.92 6.10
C CYS A 102 19.62 -12.29 6.40
N ARG A 103 18.80 -13.37 6.35
CA ARG A 103 19.29 -14.74 6.56
C ARG A 103 20.36 -15.15 5.57
N GLN A 104 20.25 -14.74 4.31
CA GLN A 104 21.25 -15.05 3.29
C GLN A 104 22.58 -14.35 3.55
N VAL A 105 22.55 -13.08 3.95
CA VAL A 105 23.75 -12.32 4.33
C VAL A 105 24.42 -12.91 5.56
N GLU A 106 23.66 -13.22 6.61
CA GLU A 106 24.15 -13.87 7.83
C GLU A 106 24.73 -15.25 7.55
N GLY A 107 24.01 -16.07 6.76
CA GLY A 107 24.45 -17.40 6.35
C GLY A 107 25.75 -17.35 5.56
N GLN A 108 25.91 -16.39 4.66
CA GLN A 108 27.14 -16.19 3.90
C GLN A 108 28.30 -15.77 4.82
N ALA A 109 28.08 -14.88 5.80
CA ALA A 109 29.10 -14.48 6.76
C ALA A 109 29.59 -15.68 7.60
N ILE A 110 28.66 -16.51 8.09
CA ILE A 110 28.97 -17.73 8.84
C ILE A 110 29.76 -18.72 7.96
N ALA A 111 29.30 -18.97 6.73
CA ALA A 111 29.99 -19.87 5.81
C ALA A 111 31.42 -19.41 5.50
N LEU A 112 31.64 -18.10 5.31
CA LEU A 112 32.98 -17.54 5.08
C LEU A 112 33.90 -17.71 6.30
N SER A 113 33.37 -17.60 7.52
CA SER A 113 34.17 -17.78 8.75
C SER A 113 34.65 -19.22 8.99
N GLN A 114 33.99 -20.20 8.37
CA GLN A 114 34.31 -21.62 8.53
C GLN A 114 35.19 -22.17 7.40
N ARG A 115 35.43 -21.38 6.34
CA ARG A 115 36.24 -21.80 5.20
C ARG A 115 37.71 -21.84 5.56
N ASP A 116 38.37 -22.93 5.20
CA ASP A 116 39.83 -23.00 5.21
C ASP A 116 40.40 -22.19 4.05
N ASN A 117 40.99 -21.04 4.39
CA ASN A 117 41.65 -20.13 3.45
C ASN A 117 43.16 -20.01 3.77
N THR A 118 43.75 -21.00 4.45
CA THR A 118 45.12 -20.91 4.99
C THR A 118 46.14 -20.58 3.91
N GLU A 119 46.16 -21.30 2.79
CA GLU A 119 47.11 -21.02 1.70
C GLU A 119 46.97 -19.63 1.07
N LEU A 120 45.75 -19.08 1.05
CA LEU A 120 45.49 -17.74 0.52
C LEU A 120 45.99 -16.67 1.50
N LEU A 121 45.66 -16.82 2.78
CA LEU A 121 45.99 -15.86 3.84
C LEU A 121 47.48 -15.88 4.20
N GLU A 122 48.19 -16.98 3.97
CA GLU A 122 49.65 -17.04 4.03
C GLU A 122 50.31 -16.22 2.92
N LYS A 123 49.67 -16.14 1.74
CA LYS A 123 50.23 -15.49 0.54
C LYS A 123 49.79 -14.04 0.35
N LYS A 124 48.63 -13.65 0.90
CA LYS A 124 48.06 -12.31 0.76
C LYS A 124 47.39 -11.83 2.05
N GLN A 125 47.77 -10.65 2.52
CA GLN A 125 47.04 -9.94 3.55
C GLN A 125 45.86 -9.21 2.92
N LEU A 126 44.63 -9.58 3.30
CA LEU A 126 43.38 -9.10 2.68
C LEU A 126 42.48 -8.31 3.64
N SER A 127 43.00 -7.88 4.79
CA SER A 127 42.18 -7.27 5.85
C SER A 127 41.43 -6.02 5.38
N ASN A 128 42.08 -5.20 4.56
CA ASN A 128 41.48 -3.97 4.03
C ASN A 128 40.42 -4.28 2.96
N GLU A 129 40.71 -5.19 2.04
CA GLU A 129 39.82 -5.60 0.95
C GLU A 129 38.56 -6.26 1.51
N VAL A 130 38.70 -7.08 2.56
CA VAL A 130 37.56 -7.68 3.27
C VAL A 130 36.71 -6.60 3.93
N SER A 131 37.33 -5.62 4.62
CA SER A 131 36.61 -4.48 5.22
C SER A 131 35.82 -3.71 4.17
N GLN A 132 36.47 -3.31 3.08
CA GLN A 132 35.86 -2.55 1.99
C GLN A 132 34.71 -3.31 1.31
N THR A 133 34.86 -4.63 1.15
CA THR A 133 33.79 -5.47 0.57
C THR A 133 32.56 -5.52 1.48
N TRP A 134 32.74 -5.61 2.79
CA TRP A 134 31.63 -5.56 3.75
C TRP A 134 31.01 -4.17 3.88
N GLU A 135 31.83 -3.12 3.81
CA GLU A 135 31.37 -1.74 3.72
C GLU A 135 30.49 -1.56 2.48
N TRP A 136 30.90 -2.09 1.32
CA TRP A 136 30.10 -2.09 0.10
C TRP A 136 28.74 -2.78 0.29
N VAL A 137 28.70 -4.00 0.85
CA VAL A 137 27.45 -4.70 1.14
C VAL A 137 26.56 -3.91 2.09
N THR A 138 27.14 -3.27 3.11
CA THR A 138 26.42 -2.41 4.06
C THR A 138 25.79 -1.22 3.35
N ARG A 139 26.52 -0.57 2.43
CA ARG A 139 25.99 0.52 1.60
C ARG A 139 24.81 0.07 0.76
N LEU A 140 24.86 -1.11 0.15
CA LEU A 140 23.71 -1.64 -0.60
C LEU A 140 22.46 -1.79 0.28
N GLY A 141 22.62 -2.11 1.56
CA GLY A 141 21.53 -2.10 2.55
C GLY A 141 20.93 -0.71 2.76
N GLU A 142 21.76 0.32 2.90
CA GLU A 142 21.32 1.73 3.03
C GLU A 142 20.59 2.21 1.76
N LEU A 143 21.11 1.87 0.58
CA LEU A 143 20.44 2.20 -0.68
C LEU A 143 19.10 1.45 -0.82
N THR A 144 19.01 0.21 -0.35
CA THR A 144 17.76 -0.55 -0.31
C THR A 144 16.72 0.16 0.56
N GLN A 145 17.13 0.74 1.71
CA GLN A 145 16.24 1.52 2.57
C GLN A 145 15.69 2.76 1.85
N LEU A 146 16.53 3.47 1.08
CA LEU A 146 16.08 4.59 0.26
C LEU A 146 15.02 4.16 -0.77
N HIS A 147 15.27 3.07 -1.50
CA HIS A 147 14.33 2.56 -2.50
C HIS A 147 13.03 2.04 -1.87
N LEU A 148 13.10 1.45 -0.66
CA LEU A 148 11.92 1.07 0.11
C LEU A 148 11.09 2.30 0.49
N LYS A 149 11.74 3.40 0.91
CA LYS A 149 11.05 4.66 1.20
C LYS A 149 10.38 5.22 -0.07
N ASN A 150 11.10 5.31 -1.18
CA ASN A 150 10.52 5.76 -2.46
C ASN A 150 9.32 4.89 -2.87
N SER A 151 9.41 3.57 -2.64
CA SER A 151 8.32 2.61 -2.89
C SER A 151 7.09 2.86 -2.02
N ALA A 152 7.30 3.14 -0.74
CA ALA A 152 6.22 3.50 0.17
C ALA A 152 5.59 4.83 -0.23
N ASP A 153 6.38 5.87 -0.51
CA ASP A 153 5.90 7.20 -0.89
C ASP A 153 5.08 7.14 -2.20
N TYR A 154 5.55 6.39 -3.19
CA TYR A 154 4.82 6.13 -4.45
C TYR A 154 3.49 5.43 -4.20
N GLN A 155 3.50 4.29 -3.51
CA GLN A 155 2.27 3.52 -3.27
C GLN A 155 1.27 4.30 -2.42
N TRP A 156 1.75 5.04 -1.42
CA TRP A 156 0.95 5.90 -0.57
C TRP A 156 0.26 7.00 -1.37
N PHE A 157 0.96 7.65 -2.30
CA PHE A 157 0.38 8.68 -3.16
C PHE A 157 -0.83 8.15 -3.94
N TYR A 158 -0.68 7.02 -4.64
CA TYR A 158 -1.78 6.43 -5.42
C TYR A 158 -2.92 5.93 -4.52
N HIS A 159 -2.61 5.41 -3.34
CA HIS A 159 -3.63 5.04 -2.36
C HIS A 159 -4.46 6.25 -1.91
N GLU A 160 -3.80 7.36 -1.58
CA GLU A 160 -4.45 8.61 -1.16
C GLU A 160 -5.26 9.24 -2.30
N ALA A 161 -4.76 9.17 -3.54
CA ALA A 161 -5.48 9.62 -4.72
C ALA A 161 -6.78 8.82 -4.94
N ASN A 162 -6.70 7.49 -4.95
CA ASN A 162 -7.86 6.61 -5.12
C ASN A 162 -8.88 6.78 -3.98
N GLU A 163 -8.41 6.92 -2.74
CA GLU A 163 -9.30 7.18 -1.60
C GLU A 163 -10.02 8.52 -1.76
N LEU A 164 -9.31 9.57 -2.15
CA LEU A 164 -9.90 10.90 -2.36
C LEU A 164 -10.93 10.89 -3.49
N GLU A 165 -10.63 10.22 -4.61
CA GLU A 165 -11.56 10.05 -5.73
C GLU A 165 -12.85 9.35 -5.28
N GLU A 166 -12.75 8.24 -4.56
CA GLU A 166 -13.92 7.51 -4.05
C GLU A 166 -14.74 8.34 -3.05
N VAL A 167 -14.07 9.12 -2.19
CA VAL A 167 -14.75 10.04 -1.27
C VAL A 167 -15.52 11.12 -2.05
N ILE A 168 -14.93 11.69 -3.10
CA ILE A 168 -15.59 12.68 -3.97
C ILE A 168 -16.79 12.05 -4.68
N ASN A 169 -16.63 10.86 -5.27
CA ASN A 169 -17.68 10.16 -6.01
C ASN A 169 -18.87 9.77 -5.12
N SER A 170 -18.59 9.14 -3.98
CA SER A 170 -19.60 8.76 -2.99
C SER A 170 -20.36 9.98 -2.48
N ARG A 171 -19.64 11.08 -2.23
CA ARG A 171 -20.25 12.35 -1.82
C ARG A 171 -21.14 12.94 -2.90
N ASN A 172 -20.70 12.97 -4.15
CA ASN A 172 -21.47 13.52 -5.26
C ASN A 172 -22.80 12.78 -5.42
N LEU A 173 -22.78 11.45 -5.30
CA LEU A 173 -23.98 10.62 -5.33
C LEU A 173 -24.91 10.92 -4.15
N ALA A 174 -24.37 10.94 -2.92
CA ALA A 174 -25.14 11.23 -1.71
C ALA A 174 -25.76 12.64 -1.77
N ASN A 175 -25.00 13.63 -2.25
CA ASN A 175 -25.47 15.00 -2.39
C ASN A 175 -26.62 15.10 -3.41
N ALA A 176 -26.50 14.44 -4.57
CA ALA A 176 -27.57 14.41 -5.58
C ALA A 176 -28.88 13.84 -5.01
N GLN A 177 -28.79 12.80 -4.18
CA GLN A 177 -29.96 12.22 -3.49
C GLN A 177 -30.55 13.19 -2.46
N VAL A 178 -29.72 13.81 -1.62
CA VAL A 178 -30.18 14.75 -0.58
C VAL A 178 -30.84 15.97 -1.22
N VAL A 179 -30.21 16.59 -2.21
CA VAL A 179 -30.75 17.74 -2.95
C VAL A 179 -32.04 17.36 -3.67
N GLY A 180 -32.07 16.22 -4.36
CA GLY A 180 -33.27 15.73 -5.05
C GLY A 180 -34.46 15.42 -4.11
N SER A 181 -34.19 15.11 -2.84
CA SER A 181 -35.23 14.89 -1.82
C SER A 181 -35.86 16.17 -1.25
N ILE A 182 -35.36 17.36 -1.63
CA ILE A 182 -35.89 18.64 -1.16
C ILE A 182 -36.97 19.11 -2.16
N PRO A 183 -38.24 19.26 -1.73
CA PRO A 183 -39.31 19.66 -2.65
C PRO A 183 -39.07 21.07 -3.21
N PRO A 184 -39.15 21.28 -4.55
CA PRO A 184 -38.97 22.57 -5.19
C PRO A 184 -40.23 23.44 -5.10
N THR A 185 -40.83 23.50 -3.90
CA THR A 185 -42.13 24.14 -3.67
C THR A 185 -42.04 25.63 -3.37
N GLY A 186 -40.82 26.17 -3.21
CA GLY A 186 -40.61 27.56 -2.79
C GLY A 186 -41.05 27.86 -1.35
N GLN A 187 -41.35 26.83 -0.55
CA GLN A 187 -41.69 27.00 0.87
C GLN A 187 -40.45 27.34 1.69
N LEU A 188 -40.64 28.15 2.75
CA LEU A 188 -39.55 28.57 3.65
C LEU A 188 -38.79 27.38 4.25
N SER A 189 -39.48 26.30 4.60
CA SER A 189 -38.89 25.06 5.14
C SER A 189 -37.98 24.37 4.13
N SER A 190 -38.40 24.25 2.86
CA SER A 190 -37.56 23.71 1.77
C SER A 190 -36.34 24.59 1.53
N MET A 191 -36.51 25.92 1.54
CA MET A 191 -35.40 26.87 1.38
C MET A 191 -34.39 26.78 2.53
N GLN A 192 -34.86 26.70 3.77
CA GLN A 192 -34.00 26.54 4.95
C GLN A 192 -33.21 25.23 4.89
N ARG A 193 -33.87 24.11 4.57
CA ARG A 193 -33.22 22.81 4.42
C ARG A 193 -32.18 22.84 3.29
N MET A 194 -32.50 23.44 2.14
CA MET A 194 -31.56 23.62 1.05
C MET A 194 -30.34 24.45 1.48
N ASN A 195 -30.56 25.55 2.22
CA ASN A 195 -29.48 26.40 2.70
C ASN A 195 -28.52 25.64 3.63
N THR A 196 -29.04 24.82 4.56
CA THR A 196 -28.21 23.95 5.42
C THR A 196 -27.38 22.99 4.58
N VAL A 197 -28.01 22.27 3.64
CA VAL A 197 -27.30 21.31 2.76
C VAL A 197 -26.20 22.00 1.95
N LEU A 198 -26.47 23.18 1.39
CA LEU A 198 -25.48 23.94 0.63
C LEU A 198 -24.32 24.43 1.51
N SER A 199 -24.60 24.89 2.73
CA SER A 199 -23.58 25.32 3.69
C SER A 199 -22.65 24.17 4.10
N ASP A 200 -23.22 23.00 4.39
CA ASP A 200 -22.46 21.80 4.73
C ASP A 200 -21.62 21.32 3.54
N ASN A 201 -22.20 21.34 2.34
CA ASN A 201 -21.49 21.02 1.11
C ASN A 201 -20.32 21.95 0.85
N TYR A 202 -20.51 23.25 1.00
CA TYR A 202 -19.45 24.23 0.81
C TYR A 202 -18.26 23.97 1.75
N SER A 203 -18.55 23.78 3.04
CA SER A 203 -17.52 23.55 4.06
C SER A 203 -16.69 22.29 3.77
N GLN A 204 -17.35 21.27 3.26
CA GLN A 204 -16.71 19.99 2.96
C GLN A 204 -15.98 19.98 1.62
N LEU A 205 -16.52 20.66 0.59
CA LEU A 205 -15.81 20.86 -0.68
C LEU A 205 -14.52 21.65 -0.46
N LEU A 206 -14.53 22.61 0.49
CA LEU A 206 -13.31 23.31 0.90
C LEU A 206 -12.27 22.35 1.50
N LEU A 207 -12.69 21.41 2.36
CA LEU A 207 -11.78 20.39 2.91
C LEU A 207 -11.23 19.46 1.82
N LEU A 208 -12.07 19.03 0.89
CA LEU A 208 -11.65 18.18 -0.23
C LEU A 208 -10.68 18.94 -1.16
N SER A 209 -10.94 20.21 -1.44
CA SER A 209 -10.02 21.08 -2.18
C SER A 209 -8.65 21.14 -1.52
N GLN A 210 -8.59 21.30 -0.19
CA GLN A 210 -7.32 21.30 0.54
C GLN A 210 -6.59 19.95 0.45
N ARG A 211 -7.32 18.83 0.46
CA ARG A 211 -6.72 17.50 0.25
C ARG A 211 -6.17 17.35 -1.18
N THR A 212 -6.90 17.83 -2.19
CA THR A 212 -6.43 17.84 -3.59
C THR A 212 -5.17 18.71 -3.74
N ASP A 213 -5.13 19.89 -3.11
CA ASP A 213 -3.93 20.75 -3.13
C ASP A 213 -2.71 20.05 -2.50
N GLN A 214 -2.91 19.33 -1.40
CA GLN A 214 -1.86 18.53 -0.76
C GLN A 214 -1.40 17.38 -1.66
N LEU A 215 -2.33 16.68 -2.30
CA LEU A 215 -2.04 15.60 -3.24
C LEU A 215 -1.24 16.13 -4.45
N MET A 216 -1.64 17.28 -4.98
CA MET A 216 -0.92 17.96 -6.07
C MET A 216 0.49 18.36 -5.64
N SER A 217 0.67 18.89 -4.43
CA SER A 217 2.02 19.16 -3.91
C SER A 217 2.86 17.88 -3.77
N LYS A 218 2.27 16.77 -3.33
CA LYS A 218 2.95 15.48 -3.17
C LYS A 218 3.38 14.88 -4.51
N SER A 219 2.56 15.01 -5.56
CA SER A 219 2.84 14.45 -6.89
C SER A 219 4.22 14.87 -7.43
N HIS A 220 4.63 16.11 -7.17
CA HIS A 220 5.92 16.67 -7.60
C HIS A 220 7.14 16.08 -6.88
N SER A 221 6.92 15.37 -5.77
CA SER A 221 7.96 14.70 -4.99
C SER A 221 8.03 13.19 -5.21
N VAL A 222 7.03 12.62 -5.90
CA VAL A 222 6.97 11.18 -6.19
C VAL A 222 8.00 10.82 -7.25
N VAL A 223 8.78 9.77 -6.96
CA VAL A 223 9.78 9.22 -7.87
C VAL A 223 9.11 8.28 -8.88
N PRO A 224 9.46 8.31 -10.18
CA PRO A 224 8.83 7.48 -11.22
C PRO A 224 9.26 6.01 -11.12
N LEU A 225 8.73 5.26 -10.16
CA LEU A 225 9.13 3.87 -9.91
C LEU A 225 8.81 2.94 -11.07
N TYR A 226 7.74 3.20 -11.82
CA TYR A 226 7.36 2.38 -12.97
C TYR A 226 8.50 2.28 -13.99
N ARG A 227 9.32 3.32 -14.14
CA ARG A 227 10.51 3.35 -15.02
C ARG A 227 11.62 2.38 -14.58
N ARG A 228 11.65 1.94 -13.31
CA ARG A 228 12.57 0.89 -12.86
C ARG A 228 12.13 -0.49 -13.30
N CYS A 229 10.83 -0.69 -13.55
CA CYS A 229 10.23 -1.98 -13.85
C CYS A 229 9.89 -2.17 -15.33
N GLN A 230 9.85 -1.08 -16.11
CA GLN A 230 9.56 -1.10 -17.54
C GLN A 230 10.86 -0.96 -18.36
N PRO A 231 10.98 -1.67 -19.50
CA PRO A 231 12.11 -1.51 -20.41
C PRO A 231 12.32 -0.06 -20.86
N VAL A 232 13.57 0.34 -21.04
CA VAL A 232 13.95 1.67 -21.54
C VAL A 232 13.88 1.70 -23.06
N ASP A 233 12.87 2.36 -23.61
CA ASP A 233 12.76 2.62 -25.06
C ASP A 233 13.53 3.88 -25.48
N VAL A 234 13.51 4.91 -24.61
CA VAL A 234 14.17 6.20 -24.79
C VAL A 234 14.94 6.50 -23.51
N GLY A 235 16.18 6.95 -23.65
CA GLY A 235 17.04 7.23 -22.49
C GLY A 235 16.40 8.23 -21.53
N TYR A 236 16.50 7.94 -20.24
CA TYR A 236 15.84 8.73 -19.18
C TYR A 236 16.87 9.27 -18.19
N PRO A 237 16.75 10.55 -17.75
CA PRO A 237 17.68 11.14 -16.80
C PRO A 237 17.57 10.47 -15.44
N ALA A 238 18.72 10.20 -14.83
CA ALA A 238 18.85 9.63 -13.52
C ALA A 238 20.03 10.24 -12.78
N ARG A 239 20.20 9.88 -11.52
CA ARG A 239 21.30 10.33 -10.69
C ARG A 239 21.92 9.15 -9.99
N ASN A 240 23.24 9.10 -10.01
CA ASN A 240 23.98 8.18 -9.18
C ASN A 240 23.93 8.65 -7.71
N ILE A 241 23.65 7.75 -6.78
CA ILE A 241 23.53 8.09 -5.35
C ILE A 241 24.67 7.52 -4.51
N PHE A 242 25.67 6.92 -5.15
CA PHE A 242 26.83 6.40 -4.47
C PHE A 242 28.04 6.26 -5.39
N ARG A 243 29.24 6.57 -4.90
CA ARG A 243 30.46 6.42 -5.71
C ARG A 243 30.66 4.95 -6.13
N PHE A 244 30.65 4.71 -7.43
CA PHE A 244 30.91 3.40 -8.03
C PHE A 244 32.19 3.44 -8.86
N ASP A 245 32.98 2.38 -8.78
CA ASP A 245 34.26 2.22 -9.47
C ASP A 245 34.29 0.81 -10.06
N ASP A 246 34.29 0.70 -11.39
CA ASP A 246 34.37 -0.59 -12.09
C ASP A 246 35.82 -1.02 -12.36
N GLY A 247 36.80 -0.22 -11.90
CA GLY A 247 38.23 -0.41 -12.10
C GLY A 247 38.81 0.33 -13.30
N GLU A 248 37.98 0.76 -14.27
CA GLU A 248 38.39 1.54 -15.43
C GLU A 248 37.84 2.97 -15.35
N ASN A 249 36.58 3.09 -14.94
CA ASN A 249 35.83 4.34 -14.85
C ASN A 249 35.21 4.50 -13.46
N THR A 250 35.00 5.75 -13.08
CA THR A 250 34.36 6.11 -11.81
C THR A 250 33.12 6.94 -12.06
N LEU A 251 32.06 6.62 -11.31
CA LEU A 251 30.84 7.38 -11.23
C LEU A 251 30.72 7.94 -9.82
N ASN A 252 30.74 9.26 -9.69
CA ASN A 252 30.75 9.92 -8.39
C ASN A 252 29.35 10.00 -7.80
N ASP A 253 29.28 10.13 -6.48
CA ASP A 253 28.02 10.42 -5.80
C ASP A 253 27.38 11.71 -6.36
N SER A 254 26.06 11.69 -6.52
CA SER A 254 25.24 12.75 -7.08
C SER A 254 25.50 13.11 -8.55
N GLU A 255 26.30 12.31 -9.26
CA GLU A 255 26.56 12.52 -10.69
C GLU A 255 25.31 12.20 -11.53
N GLU A 256 24.91 13.13 -12.40
CA GLU A 256 23.79 12.95 -13.32
C GLU A 256 24.18 12.02 -14.47
N VAL A 257 23.28 11.10 -14.80
CA VAL A 257 23.48 10.09 -15.83
C VAL A 257 22.21 9.91 -16.66
N THR A 258 22.35 9.36 -17.86
CA THR A 258 21.22 8.92 -18.67
C THR A 258 21.17 7.40 -18.69
N ILE A 259 20.05 6.81 -18.29
CA ILE A 259 19.86 5.36 -18.39
C ILE A 259 19.68 5.00 -19.86
N LEU A 260 20.49 4.06 -20.36
CA LEU A 260 20.41 3.58 -21.73
C LEU A 260 19.72 2.22 -21.85
N ASP A 261 19.92 1.34 -20.86
CA ASP A 261 19.40 -0.03 -20.87
C ASP A 261 19.23 -0.53 -19.43
N ASN A 262 18.03 -1.02 -19.12
CA ASN A 262 17.67 -1.61 -17.84
C ASN A 262 17.16 -3.06 -17.97
N SER A 263 17.44 -3.73 -19.10
CA SER A 263 16.98 -5.10 -19.37
C SER A 263 17.51 -6.12 -18.35
N ASN A 264 18.68 -5.86 -17.76
CA ASN A 264 19.19 -6.59 -16.61
C ASN A 264 18.74 -5.90 -15.32
N SER A 265 18.01 -6.61 -14.46
CA SER A 265 17.47 -6.04 -13.21
C SER A 265 18.54 -5.58 -12.20
N PHE A 266 19.72 -6.19 -12.25
CA PHE A 266 20.79 -5.95 -11.27
C PHE A 266 21.79 -4.90 -11.73
N ASN A 267 22.08 -4.85 -13.03
CA ASN A 267 23.08 -3.95 -13.60
C ASN A 267 22.48 -3.21 -14.79
N TRP A 268 22.57 -1.89 -14.78
CA TRP A 268 22.05 -1.02 -15.83
C TRP A 268 23.18 -0.37 -16.60
N LYS A 269 22.97 -0.14 -17.90
CA LYS A 269 23.88 0.67 -18.69
C LYS A 269 23.48 2.12 -18.59
N VAL A 270 24.41 2.95 -18.18
CA VAL A 270 24.21 4.40 -18.03
C VAL A 270 25.28 5.16 -18.80
N ALA A 271 24.89 6.30 -19.35
CA ALA A 271 25.80 7.25 -19.98
C ALA A 271 26.05 8.43 -19.03
N LYS A 272 27.32 8.77 -18.84
CA LYS A 272 27.75 10.02 -18.21
C LYS A 272 27.54 11.19 -19.16
N ALA A 273 27.61 12.42 -18.62
CA ALA A 273 27.52 13.64 -19.41
C ALA A 273 28.64 13.77 -20.48
N ASP A 274 29.79 13.15 -20.24
CA ASP A 274 30.93 13.11 -21.18
C ASP A 274 30.80 12.03 -22.28
N GLY A 275 29.71 11.24 -22.26
CA GLY A 275 29.44 10.17 -23.22
C GLY A 275 30.02 8.81 -22.82
N THR A 276 30.74 8.71 -21.69
CA THR A 276 31.24 7.42 -21.17
C THR A 276 30.07 6.54 -20.78
N VAL A 277 30.05 5.30 -21.27
CA VAL A 277 29.03 4.31 -20.93
C VAL A 277 29.60 3.35 -19.90
N MET A 278 28.87 3.18 -18.80
CA MET A 278 29.24 2.27 -17.71
C MET A 278 28.10 1.30 -17.42
N GLU A 279 28.45 0.09 -16.98
CA GLU A 279 27.50 -0.86 -16.41
C GLU A 279 27.56 -0.76 -14.88
N VAL A 280 26.46 -0.33 -14.26
CA VAL A 280 26.42 0.05 -12.85
C VAL A 280 25.31 -0.72 -12.14
N PRO A 281 25.50 -1.17 -10.89
CA PRO A 281 24.43 -1.77 -10.11
C PRO A 281 23.20 -0.86 -10.07
N SER A 282 22.04 -1.39 -10.48
CA SER A 282 20.80 -0.64 -10.63
C SER A 282 20.36 0.07 -9.36
N ILE A 283 20.71 -0.51 -8.21
CA ILE A 283 20.46 0.04 -6.87
C ILE A 283 21.19 1.37 -6.61
N CYS A 284 22.31 1.64 -7.29
CA CYS A 284 23.04 2.91 -7.21
C CYS A 284 22.41 4.02 -8.06
N ILE A 285 21.44 3.69 -8.91
CA ILE A 285 20.78 4.63 -9.79
C ILE A 285 19.45 5.05 -9.17
N TRP A 286 19.28 6.34 -8.93
CA TRP A 286 18.06 6.96 -8.46
C TRP A 286 17.38 7.75 -9.58
N LEU A 287 16.06 7.66 -9.64
CA LEU A 287 15.27 8.38 -10.62
C LEU A 287 14.76 9.69 -9.99
N PRO A 288 15.05 10.86 -10.58
CA PRO A 288 14.54 12.11 -10.05
C PRO A 288 13.02 12.22 -10.24
N PRO A 289 12.30 12.83 -9.27
CA PRO A 289 10.93 13.25 -9.46
C PRO A 289 10.87 14.41 -10.49
N PRO A 290 9.69 14.73 -11.03
CA PRO A 290 8.40 14.12 -10.73
C PRO A 290 8.12 12.84 -11.53
N ASP A 291 7.25 12.00 -10.99
CA ASP A 291 6.50 11.04 -11.77
C ASP A 291 5.40 11.77 -12.57
N THR A 292 5.49 11.69 -13.90
CA THR A 292 4.53 12.31 -14.80
C THR A 292 3.11 11.76 -14.64
N GLU A 293 2.95 10.45 -14.41
CA GLU A 293 1.65 9.82 -14.19
C GLU A 293 1.06 10.26 -12.84
N ALA A 294 1.90 10.42 -11.81
CA ALA A 294 1.45 10.93 -10.52
C ALA A 294 0.92 12.38 -10.63
N VAL A 295 1.61 13.22 -11.41
CA VAL A 295 1.15 14.60 -11.66
C VAL A 295 -0.17 14.60 -12.43
N GLU A 296 -0.32 13.74 -13.45
CA GLU A 296 -1.58 13.60 -14.19
C GLU A 296 -2.74 13.18 -13.29
N VAL A 297 -2.53 12.17 -12.44
CA VAL A 297 -3.54 11.71 -11.47
C VAL A 297 -3.94 12.81 -10.49
N ALA A 298 -3.01 13.66 -10.05
CA ALA A 298 -3.32 14.73 -9.11
C ALA A 298 -4.05 15.94 -9.73
N VAL A 299 -4.03 16.07 -11.06
CA VAL A 299 -4.69 17.17 -11.79
C VAL A 299 -6.16 16.86 -12.08
N VAL A 300 -6.52 15.58 -12.21
CA VAL A 300 -7.88 15.10 -12.52
C VAL A 300 -8.77 15.17 -11.29
#